data_AF-A0A1V4TSZ0-F1
#
_entry.id   AF-A0A1V4TSZ0-F1
#
_cell.length_a   1.000
_cell.length_b   1.000
_cell.length_c   1.000
_cell.angle_alpha   90.00
_cell.angle_beta   90.00
_cell.angle_gamma   90.00
#
_symmetry.space_group_name_H-M   'P 1'
#
loop_
_entity.id
_entity.type
_entity.pdbx_description
1 polymer ?
#
loop_
_entity_poly.entity_id
_entity_poly.type
_entity_poly.pdbx_seq_one_letter_code
_entity_poly.pdbx_strand_id
1 'polypeptide(L)' 'MYLKEDGEDVRTQELDGDLTFIISDHQDLKEEEEAELLSREPIKLTLGPLSYHADHCITIMLNELDRRG' A
#
# COMPACT_ATOMS: atom_id res chain seq x y z
N MET A 1 2.72 4.99 3.47
CA MET A 1 2.23 3.60 3.59
C MET A 1 2.64 2.83 2.34
N TYR A 2 3.14 1.62 2.51
CA TYR A 2 3.66 0.79 1.42
C TYR A 2 2.68 -0.35 1.14
N LEU A 3 2.10 -0.37 -0.06
CA LEU A 3 1.20 -1.44 -0.47
C LEU A 3 2.01 -2.66 -0.91
N LYS A 4 1.92 -3.74 -0.14
CA LYS A 4 2.59 -5.02 -0.40
C LYS A 4 1.76 -6.17 0.17
N GLU A 5 1.75 -7.30 -0.53
CA GLU A 5 0.89 -8.44 -0.22
C GLU A 5 1.14 -9.06 1.16
N ASP A 6 2.34 -8.88 1.71
CA ASP A 6 2.76 -9.36 3.05
C ASP A 6 2.52 -8.34 4.18
N GLY A 7 1.82 -7.23 3.90
CA GLY A 7 1.42 -6.23 4.89
C GLY A 7 0.21 -6.64 5.74
N GLU A 8 -0.18 -5.75 6.66
CA GLU A 8 -1.43 -5.90 7.42
C GLU A 8 -2.63 -5.47 6.57
N ASP A 9 -3.80 -6.10 6.77
CA ASP A 9 -5.00 -5.78 5.98
C ASP A 9 -5.36 -4.30 6.19
N VAL A 10 -5.53 -3.56 5.08
CA VAL A 10 -5.87 -2.14 5.11
C VAL A 10 -7.08 -1.80 5.99
N ARG A 11 -8.01 -2.74 6.16
CA ARG A 11 -9.21 -2.57 6.99
C ARG A 11 -8.96 -2.62 8.49
N THR A 12 -7.80 -3.12 8.93
CA THR A 12 -7.43 -3.12 10.35
C THR A 12 -6.66 -1.86 10.76
N GLN A 13 -6.25 -1.03 9.79
CA GLN A 13 -5.43 0.15 10.02
C GLN A 13 -6.24 1.43 10.08
N GLU A 14 -5.81 2.35 10.94
CA GLU A 14 -6.31 3.73 10.95
C GLU A 14 -5.71 4.49 9.76
N LEU A 15 -6.58 5.15 8.98
CA LEU A 15 -6.22 5.86 7.75
C LEU A 15 -6.64 7.32 7.86
N ASP A 16 -5.94 8.08 8.71
CA ASP A 16 -6.27 9.47 9.01
C ASP A 16 -5.16 10.44 8.57
N GLY A 17 -5.56 11.64 8.16
CA GLY A 17 -4.65 12.74 7.85
C GLY A 17 -4.08 12.71 6.42
N ASP A 18 -2.84 13.20 6.27
CA ASP A 18 -2.17 13.29 4.96
C ASP A 18 -1.45 11.96 4.65
N LEU A 19 -2.06 11.18 3.77
CA LEU A 19 -1.64 9.81 3.47
C LEU A 19 -0.90 9.76 2.13
N THR A 20 0.35 9.31 2.15
CA THR A 20 1.09 8.94 0.93
C THR A 20 1.14 7.43 0.78
N PHE A 21 0.71 6.92 -0.37
CA PHE A 21 0.76 5.51 -0.74
C PHE A 21 1.88 5.25 -1.73
N ILE A 22 2.65 4.20 -1.47
CA ILE A 22 3.72 3.73 -2.35
C ILE A 22 3.32 2.36 -2.87
N ILE A 23 3.37 2.20 -4.19
CA ILE A 23 2.93 1.00 -4.91
C ILE A 23 3.96 0.77 -6.02
N SER A 24 4.43 -0.46 -6.18
CA SER A 24 5.15 -0.88 -7.37
C SER A 24 4.17 -1.19 -8.50
N ASP A 25 4.64 -1.08 -9.74
CA ASP A 25 3.87 -1.48 -10.92
C ASP A 25 4.09 -2.99 -11.20
N HIS A 26 4.29 -3.40 -12.46
CA HIS A 26 4.52 -4.79 -12.84
C HIS A 26 5.81 -5.44 -12.28
N GLN A 27 6.75 -4.63 -11.78
CA GLN A 27 8.01 -5.07 -11.20
C GLN A 27 8.10 -4.55 -9.79
N ASP A 28 8.52 -5.42 -8.87
CA ASP A 28 8.88 -5.03 -7.51
C ASP A 28 9.94 -3.93 -7.52
N LEU A 29 9.97 -3.15 -6.43
CA LEU A 29 11.06 -2.23 -6.17
C LEU A 29 12.38 -3.02 -6.13
N LYS A 30 13.46 -2.41 -6.63
CA LYS A 30 14.79 -3.00 -6.47
C LYS A 30 15.11 -3.08 -4.98
N GLU A 31 15.94 -4.04 -4.61
CA GLU A 31 16.35 -4.23 -3.20
C GLU A 31 16.87 -2.95 -2.55
N GLU A 32 17.63 -2.13 -3.28
CA GLU A 32 18.16 -0.84 -2.80
C GLU A 32 17.03 0.20 -2.58
N GLU A 33 16.04 0.25 -3.47
CA GLU A 33 14.90 1.16 -3.38
C GLU A 33 13.96 0.75 -2.25
N GLU A 34 13.71 -0.56 -2.10
CA GLU A 34 12.91 -1.10 -1.00
C GLU A 34 13.63 -0.91 0.34
N ALA A 35 14.95 -1.11 0.41
CA ALA A 35 15.71 -0.88 1.63
C ALA A 35 15.67 0.60 2.08
N GLU A 36 15.84 1.54 1.14
CA GLU A 36 15.69 2.98 1.41
C GLU A 36 14.27 3.30 1.88
N LEU A 37 13.25 2.72 1.24
CA LEU A 37 11.86 2.89 1.67
C LEU A 37 11.64 2.36 3.09
N LEU A 38 12.06 1.12 3.38
CA LEU A 38 11.91 0.48 4.69
C LEU A 38 12.68 1.22 5.79
N SER A 39 13.78 1.92 5.47
CA SER A 39 14.52 2.76 6.42
C SER A 39 13.69 3.92 6.99
N ARG A 40 12.59 4.29 6.31
CA ARG A 40 11.64 5.33 6.75
C ARG A 40 10.48 4.77 7.55
N GLU A 41 10.54 3.49 7.92
CA GLU A 41 9.54 2.78 8.73
C GLU A 41 8.10 2.95 8.19
N PRO A 42 7.85 2.66 6.90
CA PRO A 42 6.51 2.75 6.34
C PRO A 42 5.61 1.66 6.94
N ILE A 43 4.35 2.00 7.17
CA ILE A 43 3.32 0.99 7.46
C ILE A 43 3.10 0.17 6.18
N LYS A 44 3.31 -1.14 6.24
CA LYS A 44 3.05 -2.08 5.14
C LYS A 44 1.59 -2.54 5.18
N LEU A 45 0.90 -2.41 4.06
CA LEU A 45 -0.53 -2.70 3.92
C LEU A 45 -0.78 -3.69 2.79
N THR A 46 -1.67 -4.65 3.01
CA THR A 46 -2.24 -5.49 1.95
C THR A 46 -3.69 -5.08 1.63
N LEU A 47 -4.08 -5.20 0.36
CA LEU A 47 -5.43 -4.91 -0.12
C LEU A 47 -6.31 -6.15 -0.25
N GLY A 48 -5.73 -7.32 -0.02
CA GLY A 48 -6.41 -8.60 -0.16
C GLY A 48 -5.44 -9.76 -0.42
N PRO A 49 -5.99 -10.97 -0.61
CA PRO A 49 -5.18 -12.19 -0.73
C PRO A 49 -4.54 -12.40 -2.10
N LEU A 50 -4.83 -11.54 -3.08
CA LEU A 50 -4.33 -11.66 -4.46
C LEU A 50 -3.35 -10.55 -4.76
N SER A 51 -2.42 -10.81 -5.68
CA SER A 51 -1.62 -9.76 -6.29
C SER A 51 -2.45 -9.00 -7.31
N TYR A 52 -2.34 -7.67 -7.31
CA TYR A 52 -3.14 -6.76 -8.12
C TYR A 52 -2.24 -5.88 -8.97
N HIS A 53 -2.72 -5.48 -10.16
CA HIS A 53 -2.08 -4.41 -10.91
C HIS A 53 -2.18 -3.07 -10.17
N ALA A 54 -1.22 -2.18 -10.38
CA ALA A 54 -1.15 -0.91 -9.67
C ALA A 54 -2.43 -0.06 -9.81
N ASP A 55 -3.09 -0.07 -10.96
CA ASP A 55 -4.35 0.64 -11.19
C ASP A 55 -5.52 0.07 -10.37
N HIS A 56 -5.55 -1.26 -10.18
CA HIS A 56 -6.50 -1.90 -9.27
C HIS A 56 -6.21 -1.50 -7.82
N CYS A 57 -4.94 -1.46 -7.41
CA CYS A 57 -4.55 -1.02 -6.07
C CYS A 57 -5.03 0.41 -5.79
N ILE A 58 -4.83 1.32 -6.75
CA ILE A 58 -5.31 2.71 -6.66
C ILE A 58 -6.83 2.74 -6.51
N THR A 59 -7.56 1.99 -7.36
CA THR A 59 -9.02 1.95 -7.33
C THR A 59 -9.56 1.42 -6.00
N ILE A 60 -8.99 0.33 -5.49
CA ILE A 60 -9.38 -0.28 -4.21
C ILE A 60 -9.10 0.68 -3.06
N MET A 61 -7.92 1.31 -3.03
CA MET A 61 -7.56 2.28 -1.99
C MET A 61 -8.47 3.51 -2.00
N LEU A 62 -8.75 4.08 -3.17
CA LEU A 62 -9.68 5.21 -3.29
C LEU A 62 -11.06 4.83 -2.79
N ASN A 63 -11.58 3.66 -3.19
CA ASN A 63 -12.86 3.17 -2.70
C ASN A 63 -12.86 2.90 -1.18
N GLU A 64 -11.74 2.42 -0.61
CA GLU A 64 -11.61 2.21 0.83
C GLU A 64 -11.60 3.54 1.60
N LEU A 65 -10.89 4.55 1.09
CA LEU A 65 -10.89 5.91 1.66
C LEU A 65 -12.28 6.56 1.55
N ASP A 66 -12.91 6.50 0.37
CA ASP A 66 -14.26 7.05 0.13
C ASP A 66 -15.32 6.47 1.09
N ARG A 67 -15.18 5.19 1.48
CA ARG A 67 -16.10 4.54 2.42
C ARG A 67 -15.89 4.98 3.87
N ARG A 68 -14.76 5.58 4.20
CA ARG A 68 -14.41 6.06 5.55
C ARG A 68 -14.79 7.53 5.76
N GLY A 69 -14.89 8.32 4.70
CA GLY A 69 -15.35 9.71 4.71
C GLY A 69 -14.26 10.70 4.32
#